data_AF-Q40808-F1
#
_entry.id   AF-Q40808-F1
#
_cell.length_a   1.000
_cell.length_b   1.000
_cell.length_c   1.000
_cell.angle_alpha   90.00
_cell.angle_beta   90.00
_cell.angle_gamma   90.00
#
_symmetry.space_group_name_H-M   'P 1'
#
loop_
_entity.id
_entity.type
_entity.pdbx_description
1 polymer ?
#
loop_
_entity_poly.entity_id
_entity_poly.type
_entity_poly.pdbx_seq_one_letter_code
_entity_poly.pdbx_strand_id
1 'polypeptide(L)'
;NKYDKTILKDYKKNKLYILWPDLIVEEAKCKKDQKFWLDEYGKHGTCCEKSYSQEQYFDLAMVLKDKFDLLESFKRYGIIPGTSHTVQTINNTVKAITHGFPNLSCTE
;
A
#
# COMPACT_ATOMS: atom_id res chain seq x y z
N ASN A 1 -12.82 6.70 -15.70
CA ASN A 1 -11.41 7.07 -15.49
C ASN A 1 -10.59 6.52 -16.67
N LYS A 2 -9.27 6.74 -16.72
CA LYS A 2 -8.37 6.23 -17.79
C LYS A 2 -7.71 4.88 -17.46
N TYR A 3 -8.25 4.14 -16.49
CA TYR A 3 -7.67 2.88 -16.07
C TYR A 3 -7.91 1.80 -17.12
N ASP A 4 -6.85 1.11 -17.54
CA ASP A 4 -6.93 -0.03 -18.43
C ASP A 4 -6.59 -1.33 -17.68
N LYS A 5 -7.61 -2.18 -17.49
CA LYS A 5 -7.51 -3.47 -16.80
C LYS A 5 -6.57 -4.47 -17.49
N THR A 6 -6.25 -4.25 -18.77
CA THR A 6 -5.45 -5.15 -19.59
C THR A 6 -3.94 -4.91 -19.46
N ILE A 7 -3.53 -3.74 -18.94
CA ILE A 7 -2.12 -3.38 -18.76
C ILE A 7 -1.44 -4.29 -17.72
N LEU A 8 -2.15 -4.63 -16.63
CA LEU A 8 -1.58 -5.44 -15.55
C LEU A 8 -1.62 -6.93 -15.90
N LYS A 9 -0.44 -7.47 -16.24
CA LYS A 9 -0.22 -8.92 -16.42
C LYS A 9 -0.48 -9.70 -15.13
N ASP A 10 -0.78 -11.00 -15.26
CA ASP A 10 -1.15 -11.86 -14.12
C ASP A 10 -0.11 -11.87 -13.00
N TYR A 11 1.19 -11.98 -13.32
CA TYR A 11 2.24 -11.95 -12.29
C TYR A 11 2.25 -10.62 -11.52
N LYS A 12 1.94 -9.50 -12.19
CA LYS A 12 1.89 -8.18 -11.57
C LYS A 12 0.64 -8.04 -10.71
N LYS A 13 -0.53 -8.53 -11.16
CA LYS A 13 -1.74 -8.63 -10.34
C LYS A 13 -1.52 -9.51 -9.11
N ASN A 14 -0.76 -10.59 -9.23
CA ASN A 14 -0.40 -11.45 -8.10
C ASN A 14 0.46 -10.72 -7.07
N LYS A 15 1.53 -10.05 -7.51
CA LYS A 15 2.40 -9.27 -6.63
C LYS A 15 1.64 -8.10 -5.99
N LEU A 16 0.84 -7.38 -6.77
CA LEU A 16 0.05 -6.26 -6.29
C LEU A 16 -0.99 -6.70 -5.27
N TYR A 17 -1.64 -7.86 -5.44
CA TYR A 17 -2.58 -8.38 -4.44
C TYR A 17 -1.89 -8.70 -3.10
N ILE A 18 -0.67 -9.25 -3.13
CA ILE A 18 0.09 -9.53 -1.90
C ILE A 18 0.43 -8.23 -1.14
N LEU A 19 0.77 -7.17 -1.88
CA LEU A 19 1.26 -5.92 -1.30
C LEU A 19 0.17 -4.88 -1.02
N TRP A 20 -0.91 -4.91 -1.80
CA TRP A 20 -2.00 -3.94 -1.80
C TRP A 20 -3.36 -4.62 -2.15
N PRO A 21 -3.84 -5.53 -1.29
CA PRO A 21 -5.09 -6.25 -1.51
C PRO A 21 -6.32 -5.35 -1.33
N ASP A 22 -7.41 -5.74 -2.00
CA ASP A 22 -8.75 -5.31 -1.59
C ASP A 22 -9.19 -6.19 -0.41
N LEU A 23 -9.47 -5.58 0.73
CA LEU A 23 -9.87 -6.28 1.96
C LEU A 23 -11.39 -6.53 2.05
N ILE A 24 -12.17 -6.09 1.05
CA ILE A 24 -13.63 -6.20 1.03
C ILE A 24 -14.09 -7.39 0.17
N VAL A 25 -13.25 -7.86 -0.75
CA VAL A 25 -13.56 -8.99 -1.64
C VAL A 25 -12.43 -10.02 -1.68
N GLU A 26 -12.78 -11.24 -2.05
CA GLU A 26 -11.80 -12.33 -2.23
C GLU A 26 -10.81 -12.07 -3.37
N GLU A 27 -9.65 -12.74 -3.30
CA GLU A 27 -8.54 -12.60 -4.25
C GLU A 27 -8.95 -12.71 -5.71
N ALA A 28 -9.72 -13.76 -6.05
CA ALA A 28 -10.15 -14.02 -7.42
C ALA A 28 -10.97 -12.85 -7.97
N LYS A 29 -11.89 -12.31 -7.16
CA LYS A 29 -12.70 -11.15 -7.53
C LYS A 29 -11.87 -9.88 -7.59
N CYS A 30 -10.97 -9.65 -6.62
CA CYS A 30 -10.05 -8.51 -6.63
C CYS A 30 -9.22 -8.47 -7.92
N LYS A 31 -8.58 -9.58 -8.31
CA LYS A 31 -7.71 -9.65 -9.51
C LYS A 31 -8.49 -9.59 -10.83
N LYS A 32 -9.71 -10.13 -10.85
CA LYS A 32 -10.59 -10.10 -12.03
C LYS A 32 -11.17 -8.71 -12.26
N ASP A 33 -11.80 -8.15 -11.23
CA ASP A 33 -12.56 -6.91 -11.36
C ASP A 33 -11.65 -5.69 -11.22
N GLN A 34 -10.54 -5.80 -10.49
CA GLN A 34 -9.56 -4.75 -10.22
C GLN A 34 -10.21 -3.48 -9.67
N LYS A 35 -11.35 -3.61 -8.96
CA LYS A 35 -12.22 -2.47 -8.61
C LYS A 35 -11.48 -1.47 -7.73
N PHE A 36 -10.84 -1.95 -6.66
CA PHE A 36 -10.05 -1.12 -5.76
C PHE A 36 -8.91 -0.39 -6.49
N TRP A 37 -8.11 -1.11 -7.29
CA TRP A 37 -7.00 -0.51 -8.04
C TRP A 37 -7.48 0.48 -9.11
N LEU A 38 -8.61 0.21 -9.74
CA LEU A 38 -9.26 1.10 -10.70
C LEU A 38 -9.68 2.41 -10.03
N ASP A 39 -10.25 2.34 -8.82
CA ASP A 39 -10.70 3.51 -8.07
C ASP A 39 -9.51 4.36 -7.61
N GLU A 40 -8.49 3.73 -7.02
CA GLU A 40 -7.28 4.40 -6.55
C GLU A 40 -6.52 5.07 -7.71
N TYR A 41 -6.31 4.35 -8.81
CA TYR A 41 -5.69 4.96 -9.99
C TYR A 41 -6.56 6.07 -10.58
N GLY A 42 -7.88 5.86 -10.65
CA GLY A 42 -8.81 6.84 -11.22
C GLY A 42 -8.91 8.13 -10.41
N LYS A 43 -8.77 8.05 -9.09
CA LYS A 43 -8.87 9.20 -8.18
C LYS A 43 -7.52 9.87 -7.92
N HIS A 44 -6.45 9.08 -7.85
CA HIS A 44 -5.12 9.56 -7.43
C HIS A 44 -4.07 9.36 -8.53
N GLY A 45 -4.00 8.18 -9.15
CA GLY A 45 -3.00 7.87 -10.18
C GLY A 45 -3.07 8.77 -11.42
N THR A 46 -4.27 9.15 -11.87
CA THR A 46 -4.43 10.03 -13.04
C THR A 46 -3.83 11.42 -12.84
N CYS A 47 -3.67 11.88 -11.58
CA CYS A 47 -3.04 13.17 -11.29
C CYS A 47 -1.53 13.18 -11.60
N CYS A 48 -0.89 12.01 -11.73
CA CYS A 48 0.52 11.89 -12.07
C CYS A 48 0.77 11.20 -13.42
N GLU A 49 -0.25 11.06 -14.27
CA GLU A 49 -0.17 10.32 -15.55
C GLU A 49 0.86 10.90 -16.55
N LYS A 50 1.23 12.17 -16.40
CA LYS A 50 2.29 12.83 -17.20
C LYS A 50 3.70 12.35 -16.83
N SER A 51 3.88 11.87 -15.60
CA SER A 51 5.18 11.45 -15.06
C SER A 51 5.29 9.93 -14.95
N TYR A 52 4.18 9.27 -14.65
CA TYR A 52 4.13 7.82 -14.46
C TYR A 52 2.97 7.25 -15.28
N SER A 53 3.27 6.26 -16.13
CA SER A 53 2.23 5.40 -16.70
C SER A 53 1.45 4.67 -15.60
N GLN A 54 0.29 4.11 -15.95
CA GLN A 54 -0.50 3.29 -15.02
C GLN A 54 0.33 2.18 -14.36
N GLU A 55 1.14 1.48 -15.16
CA GLU A 55 2.00 0.42 -14.65
C GLU A 55 3.06 0.96 -13.68
N GLN A 56 3.71 2.07 -14.02
CA GLN A 56 4.73 2.71 -13.18
C GLN A 56 4.15 3.27 -11.87
N TYR A 57 2.90 3.73 -11.86
CA TYR A 57 2.21 4.15 -10.64
C TYR A 57 2.13 3.01 -9.62
N PHE A 58 1.70 1.82 -10.05
CA PHE A 58 1.63 0.65 -9.17
C PHE A 58 3.02 0.13 -8.79
N ASP A 59 3.97 0.15 -9.73
CA ASP A 59 5.35 -0.26 -9.44
C ASP A 59 5.99 0.62 -8.38
N LEU A 60 5.80 1.95 -8.47
CA LEU A 60 6.28 2.89 -7.47
C LEU A 60 5.66 2.60 -6.10
N ALA A 61 4.34 2.37 -6.04
CA ALA A 61 3.66 2.05 -4.80
C ALA A 61 4.20 0.76 -4.15
N MET A 62 4.38 -0.30 -4.95
CA MET A 62 4.95 -1.57 -4.47
C MET A 62 6.40 -1.41 -3.98
N VAL A 63 7.23 -0.66 -4.70
CA VAL A 63 8.62 -0.39 -4.28
C VAL A 63 8.65 0.39 -2.97
N LEU A 64 7.78 1.38 -2.79
CA LEU A 64 7.69 2.14 -1.54
C LEU A 64 7.20 1.27 -0.38
N LYS A 65 6.23 0.37 -0.63
CA LYS A 65 5.70 -0.58 0.36
C LYS A 65 6.77 -1.58 0.82
N ASP A 66 7.61 -2.04 -0.09
CA ASP A 66 8.69 -3.01 0.20
C ASP A 66 9.96 -2.35 0.77
N LYS A 67 10.10 -1.03 0.63
CA LYS A 67 11.29 -0.30 1.10
C LYS A 67 11.52 -0.43 2.61
N PHE A 68 10.44 -0.51 3.38
CA PHE A 68 10.49 -0.64 4.84
C PHE A 68 9.55 -1.76 5.29
N ASP A 69 10.09 -2.84 5.84
CA ASP A 69 9.27 -3.83 6.53
C ASP A 69 8.86 -3.28 7.91
N LEU A 70 7.78 -2.49 7.90
CA LEU A 70 7.26 -1.83 9.09
C LEU A 70 6.85 -2.85 10.16
N LEU A 71 6.24 -3.96 9.78
CA LEU A 71 5.73 -4.95 10.74
C LEU A 71 6.88 -5.65 11.47
N GLU A 72 7.87 -6.14 10.73
CA GLU A 72 9.04 -6.78 11.33
C GLU A 72 9.86 -5.78 12.16
N SER A 73 10.00 -4.55 11.65
CA SER A 73 10.67 -3.49 12.41
C SER A 73 9.92 -3.18 13.70
N PHE A 74 8.60 -3.01 13.67
CA PHE A 74 7.79 -2.77 14.87
C PHE A 74 7.97 -3.87 15.91
N LYS A 75 7.94 -5.14 15.50
CA LYS A 75 8.18 -6.28 16.39
C LYS A 75 9.54 -6.19 17.09
N ARG A 76 10.60 -5.82 16.36
CA ARG A 76 11.96 -5.63 16.93
C ARG A 76 12.03 -4.51 17.97
N TYR A 77 11.15 -3.51 17.87
CA TYR A 77 11.00 -2.44 18.85
C TYR A 77 9.93 -2.74 19.92
N GLY A 78 9.41 -3.97 19.98
CA GLY A 78 8.41 -4.38 20.96
C GLY A 78 6.99 -3.87 20.70
N ILE A 79 6.72 -3.32 19.51
CA ILE A 79 5.38 -2.96 19.05
C ILE A 79 4.79 -4.19 18.37
N ILE A 80 3.90 -4.88 19.08
CA ILE A 80 3.35 -6.18 18.65
C ILE A 80 1.83 -6.01 18.41
N PRO A 81 1.28 -6.53 17.31
CA PRO A 81 -0.17 -6.53 17.12
C PRO A 81 -0.88 -7.20 18.30
N GLY A 82 -1.91 -6.54 18.84
CA GLY A 82 -2.66 -7.02 20.01
C GLY A 82 -2.23 -6.39 21.35
N THR A 83 -1.20 -5.54 21.37
CA THR A 83 -0.79 -4.78 22.57
C THR A 83 -1.02 -3.27 22.40
N SER A 84 -1.15 -2.56 23.53
CA SER A 84 -1.33 -1.11 23.55
C SER A 84 0.02 -0.38 23.58
N HIS A 85 0.14 0.68 22.78
CA HIS A 85 1.32 1.56 22.74
C HIS A 85 0.88 3.02 22.66
N THR A 86 1.72 3.92 23.17
CA THR A 86 1.45 5.36 23.01
C THR A 86 1.67 5.78 21.57
N VAL A 87 0.92 6.78 21.11
CA VAL A 87 1.12 7.43 19.80
C VAL A 87 2.57 7.89 19.64
N GLN A 88 3.18 8.41 20.72
CA GLN A 88 4.58 8.85 20.72
C GLN A 88 5.55 7.70 20.43
N THR A 89 5.32 6.53 21.02
CA THR A 89 6.14 5.33 20.78
C THR A 89 6.08 4.95 19.29
N ILE A 90 4.88 4.87 18.71
CA ILE A 90 4.69 4.53 17.30
C ILE A 90 5.37 5.56 16.39
N ASN A 91 5.15 6.85 16.63
CA ASN A 91 5.77 7.94 15.86
C ASN A 91 7.29 7.88 15.88
N ASN A 92 7.89 7.71 17.07
CA ASN A 92 9.34 7.64 17.22
C ASN A 92 9.92 6.42 16.50
N THR A 93 9.26 5.27 16.60
CA THR A 93 9.71 4.05 15.92
C THR A 93 9.61 4.19 14.40
N VAL A 94 8.51 4.72 13.85
CA VAL A 94 8.42 4.96 12.40
C VAL A 94 9.47 5.97 11.94
N LYS A 95 9.74 7.03 12.71
CA LYS A 95 10.81 7.98 12.40
C LYS A 95 12.19 7.31 12.40
N ALA A 96 12.45 6.40 13.34
CA ALA A 96 13.71 5.67 13.38
C ALA A 96 13.90 4.75 12.16
N ILE A 97 12.80 4.12 11.68
CA ILE A 97 12.83 3.19 10.54
C ILE A 97 12.92 3.93 9.20
N THR A 98 12.10 4.98 9.03
CA THR A 98 11.86 5.62 7.73
C THR A 98 12.59 6.95 7.56
N HIS A 99 13.15 7.49 8.65
CA HIS A 99 13.66 8.87 8.76
C HIS A 99 12.61 9.97 8.51
N GLY A 100 11.33 9.61 8.38
CA GLY A 100 10.20 10.52 8.23
C GLY A 100 9.22 10.41 9.39
N PHE A 101 8.53 11.50 9.70
CA PHE A 101 7.42 11.45 10.65
C PHE A 101 6.17 10.92 9.94
N PRO A 102 5.49 9.89 10.49
CA PRO A 102 4.23 9.43 9.93
C PRO A 102 3.09 10.40 10.27
N ASN A 103 2.03 10.33 9.47
CA ASN A 103 0.72 10.82 9.86
C ASN A 103 -0.12 9.61 10.28
N LEU A 104 -0.40 9.49 11.58
CA LEU A 104 -1.14 8.35 12.14
C LEU A 104 -2.64 8.63 12.13
N SER A 105 -3.42 7.62 11.76
CA SER A 105 -4.88 7.63 11.83
C SER A 105 -5.35 6.44 12.65
N CYS A 106 -6.32 6.67 13.53
CA CYS A 106 -7.01 5.64 14.32
C CYS A 106 -8.48 5.60 13.91
N THR A 107 -9.08 4.42 13.92
CA THR A 107 -10.53 4.27 13.81
C THR A 107 -11.16 4.34 15.20
N GLU A 108 -12.39 4.84 15.28
CA GLU A 108 -13.23 4.73 16.49
C GLU A 108 -13.75 3.30 16.70
#